data_AF-A0A924QRK0-F1
#
_entry.id   AF-A0A924QRK0-F1
#
_cell.length_a   1.000
_cell.length_b   1.000
_cell.length_c   1.000
_cell.angle_alpha   90.00
_cell.angle_beta   90.00
_cell.angle_gamma   90.00
#
_symmetry.space_group_name_H-M   'P 1'
#
loop_
_entity.id
_entity.type
_entity.pdbx_description
1 polymer ?
#
loop_
_entity_poly.entity_id
_entity_poly.type
_entity_poly.pdbx_seq_one_letter_code
_entity_poly.pdbx_strand_id
1 'polypeptide(L)' 'GNNNLLSAFDLASVEKLHIQRVLNHTKGNKTESAKLLNIGLTTLYRKIEEYGIA' A
#
# COMPACT_ATOMS: atom_id res chain seq x y z
N GLY A 1 0.36 25.15 -4.33
CA GLY A 1 0.34 24.46 -5.64
C GLY A 1 -0.58 23.27 -5.53
N ASN A 2 -1.62 23.21 -6.38
CA ASN A 2 -2.80 22.34 -6.21
C ASN A 2 -2.55 20.83 -6.46
N ASN A 3 -1.30 20.42 -6.66
CA ASN A 3 -0.93 19.04 -7.02
C ASN A 3 -1.00 18.05 -5.84
N ASN A 4 -0.89 18.53 -4.60
CA ASN A 4 -0.88 17.65 -3.41
C ASN A 4 -2.29 17.28 -2.93
N LEU A 5 -3.30 18.06 -3.31
CA LEU A 5 -4.71 17.73 -3.06
C LEU A 5 -5.19 16.68 -4.05
N LEU A 6 -4.87 16.86 -5.35
CA LEU A 6 -5.15 15.85 -6.39
C LEU A 6 -4.51 14.50 -6.05
N SER A 7 -3.23 14.50 -5.64
CA SER A 7 -2.56 13.27 -5.22
C SER A 7 -3.24 12.60 -4.03
N ALA A 8 -3.74 13.34 -3.04
CA ALA A 8 -4.44 12.74 -1.89
C ALA A 8 -5.76 12.04 -2.25
N PHE A 9 -6.41 12.44 -3.35
CA PHE A 9 -7.64 11.81 -3.86
C PHE A 9 -7.39 10.77 -4.94
N ASP A 10 -6.17 10.69 -5.48
CA ASP A 10 -5.81 9.68 -6.46
C ASP A 10 -5.90 8.27 -5.88
N LEU A 11 -6.39 7.33 -6.69
CA LEU A 11 -6.54 5.93 -6.30
C LEU A 11 -5.21 5.31 -5.84
N ALA A 12 -4.09 5.73 -6.45
CA ALA A 12 -2.75 5.30 -6.07
C ALA A 12 -2.38 5.70 -4.63
N SER A 13 -2.81 6.87 -4.16
CA SER A 13 -2.56 7.32 -2.79
C SER A 13 -3.44 6.60 -1.78
N VAL A 14 -4.69 6.33 -2.15
CA VAL A 14 -5.60 5.49 -1.33
C VAL A 14 -5.04 4.07 -1.23
N GLU A 15 -4.58 3.49 -2.33
CA GLU A 15 -3.94 2.17 -2.37
C GLU A 15 -2.67 2.15 -1.50
N LYS A 16 -1.77 3.13 -1.66
CA LYS A 16 -0.55 3.25 -0.84
C LYS A 16 -0.88 3.32 0.66
N LEU A 17 -1.82 4.18 1.06
CA LEU A 17 -2.21 4.34 2.46
C LEU A 17 -2.84 3.05 3.01
N HIS A 18 -3.65 2.36 2.20
CA HIS A 18 -4.28 1.11 2.58
C HIS A 18 -3.26 0.00 2.80
N ILE A 19 -2.31 -0.18 1.87
CA ILE A 19 -1.20 -1.13 1.98
C ILE A 19 -0.38 -0.86 3.25
N GLN A 20 -0.03 0.40 3.51
CA GLN A 20 0.73 0.79 4.70
C GLN A 20 -0.03 0.48 6.00
N ARG A 21 -1.34 0.74 6.04
CA ARG A 21 -2.18 0.42 7.21
C ARG A 21 -2.25 -1.08 7.48
N VAL A 22 -2.41 -1.89 6.44
CA VAL A 22 -2.48 -3.35 6.58
C VAL A 22 -1.12 -3.92 7.01
N LEU A 23 -0.02 -3.43 6.44
CA LEU A 23 1.33 -3.81 6.88
C LEU A 23 1.55 -3.50 8.36
N ASN A 24 1.16 -2.30 8.82
CA ASN A 24 1.25 -1.95 10.23
C ASN A 24 0.37 -2.83 11.11
N HIS A 25 -0.86 -3.11 10.67
CA HIS A 25 -1.81 -3.96 11.39
C HIS A 25 -1.28 -5.39 11.57
N THR A 26 -0.63 -5.94 10.55
CA THR A 26 -0.03 -7.29 10.59
C THR A 26 1.40 -7.29 11.13
N LYS A 27 1.90 -6.16 11.64
CA LYS A 27 3.27 -5.99 12.16
C LYS A 27 4.35 -6.33 11.12
N GLY A 28 4.11 -5.97 9.86
CA GLY A 28 5.02 -6.18 8.74
C GLY A 28 4.96 -7.57 8.13
N ASN A 29 4.04 -8.44 8.56
CA ASN A 29 3.86 -9.76 7.96
C ASN A 29 3.26 -9.64 6.56
N LYS A 30 4.11 -9.82 5.55
CA LYS A 30 3.77 -9.61 4.14
C LYS A 30 2.79 -10.69 3.61
N THR A 31 2.88 -11.91 4.10
CA THR A 31 1.97 -13.01 3.72
C THR A 31 0.56 -12.75 4.22
N GLU A 32 0.41 -12.39 5.49
CA GLU A 32 -0.91 -12.05 6.05
C GLU A 32 -1.45 -10.74 5.48
N SER A 33 -0.58 -9.75 5.22
CA SER A 33 -0.98 -8.52 4.54
C SER A 33 -1.54 -8.77 3.15
N ALA A 34 -0.88 -9.61 2.35
CA ALA A 34 -1.32 -9.95 1.01
C ALA A 34 -2.70 -10.64 1.03
N LYS A 35 -2.95 -11.52 2.01
CA LYS A 35 -4.26 -12.15 2.21
C LYS A 35 -5.34 -11.12 2.57
N LEU A 36 -5.06 -10.21 3.52
CA LEU A 36 -6.02 -9.17 3.92
C LEU A 36 -6.32 -8.16 2.80
N LEU A 37 -5.31 -7.86 1.97
CA LEU A 37 -5.45 -7.02 0.78
C LEU A 37 -6.09 -7.76 -0.41
N ASN A 38 -6.29 -9.08 -0.30
CA ASN A 38 -6.77 -9.96 -1.37
C ASN A 38 -5.95 -9.85 -2.66
N ILE A 39 -4.62 -9.83 -2.54
CA ILE A 39 -3.67 -9.78 -3.65
C ILE A 39 -2.59 -10.86 -3.51
N GLY A 40 -1.91 -11.18 -4.60
CA GLY A 40 -0.74 -12.04 -4.57
C GLY A 40 0.45 -11.41 -3.85
N LEU A 41 1.28 -12.24 -3.20
CA LEU A 41 2.46 -11.79 -2.46
C LEU A 41 3.45 -11.02 -3.37
N THR A 42 3.67 -11.51 -4.59
CA THR A 42 4.51 -10.82 -5.60
C THR A 42 3.97 -9.42 -5.94
N THR A 43 2.65 -9.28 -6.04
CA THR A 43 2.02 -7.97 -6.29
C THR A 43 2.23 -7.03 -5.11
N LEU A 44 2.09 -7.52 -3.88
CA LEU A 44 2.36 -6.73 -2.68
C LEU A 44 3.81 -6.24 -2.66
N TYR A 45 4.79 -7.11 -2.93
CA TYR A 45 6.20 -6.71 -2.99
C TYR A 45 6.44 -5.61 -4.03
N ARG A 46 5.93 -5.76 -5.26
CA ARG A 46 6.06 -4.75 -6.30
C ARG A 46 5.47 -3.40 -5.88
N LYS A 47 4.31 -3.40 -5.21
CA LYS A 47 3.64 -2.19 -4.72
C LYS A 47 4.41 -1.52 -3.58
N ILE A 48 5.01 -2.31 -2.69
CA ILE A 48 5.87 -1.81 -1.61
C ILE A 48 7.08 -1.07 -2.20
N GLU A 49 7.73 -1.66 -3.21
CA GLU A 49 8.85 -1.03 -3.93
C GLU A 49 8.41 0.22 -4.70
N GLU A 50 7.33 0.13 -5.48
CA GLU A 50 6.77 1.23 -6.28
C GLU A 50 6.43 2.47 -5.42
N TYR A 51 5.92 2.24 -4.21
CA TYR A 51 5.51 3.31 -3.29
C TYR A 51 6.57 3.72 -2.28
N GLY A 52 7.71 3.04 -2.24
CA GLY A 52 8.77 3.27 -1.26
C GLY A 52 8.30 3.07 0.18
N ILE A 53 7.49 2.03 0.41
CA ILE A 53 7.01 1.64 1.74
C ILE A 53 8.09 0.74 2.36
N ALA A 54 8.57 1.07 3.57
CA ALA A 54 9.62 0.34 4.28
C ALA A 54 9.02 -0.54 5.39
#